data_AF-A0A8J2QGJ6-F1
#
_entry.id   AF-A0A8J2QGJ6-F1
#
_cell.length_a   1.000
_cell.length_b   1.000
_cell.length_c   1.000
_cell.angle_alpha   90.00
_cell.angle_beta   90.00
_cell.angle_gamma   90.00
#
_symmetry.space_group_name_H-M   'P 1'
#
loop_
_entity.id
_entity.type
_entity.pdbx_description
1 polymer ?
#
loop_
_entity_poly.entity_id
_entity_poly.type
_entity_poly.pdbx_seq_one_letter_code
_entity_poly.pdbx_strand_id
1 'polypeptide(L)'
;MRRAQKGFGPAAHWAISPNGSTVQGYTPTTFRKDAVDLDEVPTELYSKSDNRRFNRLMCKTDLVQWYIHEDGKKVEEDTKRAVKQLFDNNQDRLEKVFNYNWMNAKFKIGNINLSRALVPVNPNNIDIPKELIKPTILHSLGLSNLVEYENIPKYYLDQIQKIVAESNLDVRKIPSLLNYNQSQIDKRYRYLPILSGLTLDFIYITHALVQPQYRVSNLMEYTSQEKGQNVILTSICINLIRHCQEREKSPTTN
;
A
#
# COMPACT_ATOMS: atom_id res chain seq x y z
N MET A 1 -47.82 -4.95 8.79
CA MET A 1 -46.79 -4.83 7.74
C MET A 1 -45.44 -5.30 8.29
N ARG A 2 -45.07 -6.56 8.06
CA ARG A 2 -43.76 -7.13 8.44
C ARG A 2 -43.02 -7.51 7.16
N ARG A 3 -41.88 -6.86 6.88
CA ARG A 3 -40.98 -7.24 5.79
C ARG A 3 -40.15 -8.44 6.24
N ALA A 4 -40.29 -9.55 5.54
CA ALA A 4 -39.46 -10.73 5.70
C ALA A 4 -38.04 -10.43 5.22
N GLN A 5 -37.06 -10.73 6.06
CA GLN A 5 -35.64 -10.83 5.71
C GLN A 5 -35.47 -12.03 4.77
N LYS A 6 -35.15 -11.79 3.49
CA LYS A 6 -34.53 -12.81 2.64
C LYS A 6 -33.05 -12.83 2.97
N GLY A 7 -32.63 -13.85 3.72
CA GLY A 7 -31.22 -14.16 3.91
C GLY A 7 -30.57 -14.48 2.57
N PHE A 8 -29.59 -13.67 2.19
CA PHE A 8 -28.64 -14.02 1.14
C PHE A 8 -27.69 -15.07 1.71
N GLY A 9 -27.96 -16.35 1.45
CA GLY A 9 -26.93 -17.39 1.53
C GLY A 9 -25.89 -17.18 0.42
N PRO A 10 -24.66 -17.71 0.57
CA PRO A 10 -23.64 -17.57 -0.45
C PRO A 10 -24.07 -18.33 -1.70
N ALA A 11 -24.41 -17.60 -2.75
CA ALA A 11 -24.68 -18.16 -4.07
C ALA A 11 -23.38 -18.71 -4.64
N ALA A 12 -23.08 -19.97 -4.32
CA ALA A 12 -22.04 -20.73 -4.96
C ALA A 12 -22.52 -21.05 -6.39
N HIS A 13 -22.17 -20.18 -7.34
CA HIS A 13 -22.34 -20.48 -8.76
C HIS A 13 -21.37 -21.60 -9.14
N TRP A 14 -21.83 -22.84 -9.04
CA TRP A 14 -21.09 -24.01 -9.52
C TRP A 14 -21.20 -24.00 -11.04
N ALA A 15 -20.05 -23.97 -11.73
CA ALA A 15 -20.01 -24.22 -13.16
C ALA A 15 -20.41 -25.67 -13.41
N ILE A 16 -21.65 -25.88 -13.86
CA ILE A 16 -22.15 -27.20 -14.26
C ILE A 16 -21.43 -27.58 -15.55
N SER A 17 -20.61 -28.64 -15.48
CA SER A 17 -20.07 -29.32 -16.67
C SER A 17 -21.24 -29.90 -17.48
N PRO A 18 -21.22 -29.87 -18.83
CA PRO A 18 -22.31 -30.41 -19.66
C PRO A 18 -22.55 -31.92 -19.46
N ASN A 19 -21.57 -32.62 -18.89
CA ASN A 19 -21.68 -34.01 -18.49
C ASN A 19 -21.77 -34.01 -16.96
N GLY A 20 -22.92 -34.41 -16.42
CA GLY A 20 -23.35 -34.29 -15.02
C GLY A 20 -22.51 -34.97 -13.93
N SER A 21 -21.20 -35.09 -14.08
CA SER A 21 -20.29 -35.27 -12.95
C SER A 21 -20.08 -33.91 -12.29
N THR A 22 -20.82 -33.63 -11.22
CA THR A 22 -20.35 -32.69 -10.21
C THR A 22 -19.00 -33.23 -9.73
N VAL A 23 -17.93 -32.50 -10.02
CA VAL A 23 -16.62 -32.75 -9.40
C VAL A 23 -16.76 -32.33 -7.93
N GLN A 24 -17.48 -33.13 -7.14
CA GLN A 24 -17.62 -32.93 -5.70
C GLN A 24 -16.22 -33.08 -5.10
N GLY A 25 -15.70 -32.01 -4.52
CA GLY A 25 -14.44 -32.02 -3.77
C GLY A 25 -13.32 -31.14 -4.34
N TYR A 26 -13.43 -30.62 -5.57
CA TYR A 26 -12.43 -29.69 -6.12
C TYR A 26 -12.97 -28.26 -6.14
N THR A 27 -12.29 -27.38 -5.42
CA THR A 27 -12.58 -25.94 -5.37
C THR A 27 -12.19 -25.25 -6.70
N PRO A 28 -12.66 -24.03 -7.00
CA PRO A 28 -12.23 -23.28 -8.18
C PRO A 28 -10.81 -22.72 -8.04
N THR A 29 -9.90 -23.47 -7.43
CA THR A 29 -8.47 -23.14 -7.33
C THR A 29 -7.70 -23.92 -8.37
N THR A 30 -6.69 -23.25 -8.94
CA THR A 30 -5.82 -23.83 -9.95
C THR A 30 -4.38 -23.47 -9.66
N PHE A 31 -3.49 -24.43 -9.88
CA PHE A 31 -2.05 -24.25 -9.81
C PHE A 31 -1.43 -24.61 -11.16
N ARG A 32 -0.14 -24.30 -11.31
CA ARG A 32 0.55 -24.52 -12.58
C ARG A 32 0.95 -25.99 -12.73
N LYS A 33 0.84 -26.51 -13.95
CA LYS A 33 1.11 -27.93 -14.23
C LYS A 33 2.59 -28.30 -14.09
N ASP A 34 3.49 -27.36 -14.37
CA ASP A 34 4.95 -27.51 -14.21
C ASP A 34 5.38 -27.72 -12.75
N ALA A 35 4.59 -27.23 -11.79
CA ALA A 35 4.86 -27.44 -10.36
C ALA A 35 4.62 -28.89 -9.91
N VAL A 36 3.82 -29.68 -10.64
CA VAL A 36 3.53 -31.08 -10.26
C VAL A 36 4.80 -31.90 -10.18
N ASP A 37 5.64 -31.80 -11.22
CA ASP A 37 6.86 -32.59 -11.33
C ASP A 37 8.01 -32.01 -10.50
N LEU A 38 7.99 -30.69 -10.25
CA LEU A 38 9.04 -29.98 -9.50
C LEU A 38 8.90 -30.09 -7.98
N ASP A 39 7.66 -30.22 -7.50
CA ASP A 39 7.30 -30.22 -6.09
C ASP A 39 6.71 -31.57 -5.65
N GLU A 40 6.80 -32.63 -6.48
CA GLU A 40 6.31 -33.99 -6.16
C GLU A 40 4.88 -34.01 -5.59
N VAL A 41 4.01 -33.19 -6.18
CA VAL A 41 2.67 -32.95 -5.63
C VAL A 41 1.84 -34.24 -5.61
N PRO A 42 1.17 -34.60 -4.49
CA PRO A 42 0.33 -35.78 -4.41
C PRO A 42 -0.81 -35.76 -5.43
N THR A 43 -0.94 -36.86 -6.17
CA THR A 43 -1.94 -37.04 -7.23
C THR A 43 -3.38 -36.91 -6.74
N GLU A 44 -3.61 -37.12 -5.45
CA GLU A 44 -4.93 -37.02 -4.80
C GLU A 44 -5.42 -35.57 -4.59
N LEU A 45 -4.51 -34.59 -4.68
CA LEU A 45 -4.75 -33.19 -4.38
C LEU A 45 -5.06 -32.36 -5.64
N TYR A 46 -4.86 -32.93 -6.82
CA TYR A 46 -5.16 -32.30 -8.10
C TYR A 46 -5.93 -33.21 -9.06
N SER A 47 -6.51 -32.60 -10.09
CA SER A 47 -7.31 -33.30 -11.08
C SER A 47 -6.96 -32.85 -12.50
N LYS A 48 -7.96 -32.84 -13.38
CA LYS A 48 -7.81 -32.54 -14.81
C LYS A 48 -7.35 -31.09 -15.03
N SER A 49 -6.84 -30.86 -16.24
CA SER A 49 -6.44 -29.53 -16.69
C SER A 49 -7.63 -28.56 -16.70
N ASP A 50 -7.35 -27.29 -16.38
CA ASP A 50 -8.34 -26.22 -16.45
C ASP A 50 -8.61 -25.86 -17.92
N ASN A 51 -9.84 -26.07 -18.36
CA ASN A 51 -10.26 -25.77 -19.73
C ASN A 51 -10.20 -24.27 -20.08
N ARG A 52 -10.16 -23.37 -19.07
CA ARG A 52 -10.12 -21.91 -19.26
C ARG A 52 -8.71 -21.34 -19.26
N ARG A 53 -7.74 -22.04 -18.66
CA ARG A 53 -6.38 -21.52 -18.46
C ARG A 53 -5.36 -22.55 -18.90
N PHE A 54 -4.59 -22.17 -19.91
CA PHE A 54 -3.48 -22.97 -20.40
C PHE A 54 -2.45 -23.23 -19.28
N ASN A 55 -1.87 -24.43 -19.28
CA ASN A 55 -0.85 -24.89 -18.33
C ASN A 55 -1.27 -24.89 -16.84
N ARG A 56 -2.56 -25.12 -16.55
CA ARG A 56 -3.07 -25.20 -15.19
C ARG A 56 -3.87 -26.47 -14.92
N LEU A 57 -3.83 -26.92 -13.68
CA LEU A 57 -4.62 -28.04 -13.17
C LEU A 57 -5.57 -27.56 -12.07
N MET A 58 -6.75 -28.17 -12.01
CA MET A 58 -7.73 -27.93 -10.95
C MET A 58 -7.28 -28.66 -9.67
N CYS A 59 -7.33 -27.99 -8.51
CA CYS A 59 -6.86 -28.55 -7.24
C CYS A 59 -7.84 -28.38 -6.07
N LYS A 60 -7.62 -29.17 -5.02
CA LYS A 60 -8.28 -29.01 -3.72
C LYS A 60 -7.62 -27.87 -2.94
N THR A 61 -8.35 -27.25 -2.02
CA THR A 61 -7.78 -26.28 -1.07
C THR A 61 -6.69 -26.90 -0.20
N ASP A 62 -6.80 -28.20 0.06
CA ASP A 62 -5.88 -28.96 0.89
C ASP A 62 -4.47 -29.01 0.28
N LEU A 63 -4.35 -28.83 -1.05
CA LEU A 63 -3.06 -28.69 -1.72
C LEU A 63 -2.25 -27.51 -1.17
N VAL A 64 -2.90 -26.40 -0.83
CA VAL A 64 -2.23 -25.24 -0.24
C VAL A 64 -1.74 -25.55 1.17
N GLN A 65 -2.55 -26.27 1.96
CA GLN A 65 -2.16 -26.69 3.30
C GLN A 65 -1.00 -27.68 3.26
N TRP A 66 -1.09 -28.68 2.38
CA TRP A 66 -0.02 -29.63 2.11
C TRP A 66 1.28 -28.92 1.72
N TYR A 67 1.23 -27.94 0.83
CA TYR A 67 2.41 -27.17 0.43
C TYR A 67 3.03 -26.38 1.59
N ILE A 68 2.20 -25.77 2.44
CA ILE A 68 2.66 -24.98 3.59
C ILE A 68 3.26 -25.87 4.70
N HIS A 69 2.68 -27.06 4.91
CA HIS A 69 2.97 -27.88 6.09
C HIS A 69 3.84 -29.11 5.82
N GLU A 70 3.67 -29.77 4.68
CA GLU A 70 4.28 -31.09 4.39
C GLU A 70 5.42 -31.00 3.38
N ASP A 71 5.24 -30.29 2.26
CA ASP A 71 6.31 -30.13 1.25
C ASP A 71 7.35 -29.10 1.69
N GLY A 72 6.89 -28.02 2.31
CA GLY A 72 7.67 -27.17 3.21
C GLY A 72 9.12 -26.90 2.79
N LYS A 73 9.42 -26.73 1.49
CA LYS A 73 10.74 -26.28 1.03
C LYS A 73 11.06 -25.06 1.87
N LYS A 74 12.14 -25.15 2.67
CA LYS A 74 12.53 -24.06 3.58
C LYS A 74 12.55 -22.79 2.77
N VAL A 75 11.64 -21.87 3.09
CA VAL A 75 11.49 -20.61 2.37
C VAL A 75 12.87 -19.99 2.27
N GLU A 76 13.32 -19.76 1.03
CA GLU A 76 14.64 -19.19 0.77
C GLU A 76 14.75 -17.87 1.53
N GLU A 77 15.93 -17.60 2.08
CA GLU A 77 16.14 -16.44 2.93
C GLU A 77 15.88 -15.12 2.18
N ASP A 78 16.12 -15.11 0.87
CA ASP A 78 15.79 -14.00 -0.02
C ASP A 78 14.29 -13.77 -0.13
N THR A 79 13.49 -14.84 -0.16
CA THR A 79 12.02 -14.74 -0.17
C THR A 79 11.51 -14.18 1.15
N LYS A 80 12.07 -14.61 2.29
CA LYS A 80 11.70 -14.05 3.61
C LYS A 80 12.05 -12.56 3.70
N ARG A 81 13.24 -12.17 3.21
CA ARG A 81 13.67 -10.77 3.19
C ARG A 81 12.76 -9.93 2.32
N ALA A 82 12.43 -10.41 1.12
CA ALA A 82 11.50 -9.74 0.21
C ALA A 82 10.10 -9.57 0.84
N VAL A 83 9.59 -10.61 1.52
CA VAL A 83 8.31 -10.52 2.24
C VAL A 83 8.40 -9.49 3.36
N LYS A 84 9.46 -9.50 4.18
CA LYS A 84 9.64 -8.50 5.25
C LYS A 84 9.56 -7.08 4.69
N GLN A 85 10.29 -6.83 3.60
CA GLN A 85 10.30 -5.52 2.92
C GLN A 85 8.94 -5.11 2.36
N LEU A 86 8.16 -6.05 1.82
CA LEU A 86 6.78 -5.77 1.40
C LEU A 86 5.93 -5.22 2.56
N PHE A 87 6.24 -5.60 3.79
CA PHE A 87 5.52 -5.22 5.00
C PHE A 87 6.20 -4.15 5.86
N ASP A 88 7.40 -3.65 5.52
CA ASP A 88 8.14 -2.67 6.33
C ASP A 88 7.29 -1.41 6.63
N ASN A 89 6.59 -0.86 5.63
CA ASN A 89 5.65 0.25 5.86
C ASN A 89 4.53 -0.06 6.87
N ASN A 90 4.03 -1.31 6.85
CA ASN A 90 3.02 -1.72 7.81
C ASN A 90 3.63 -1.93 9.19
N GLN A 91 4.90 -2.35 9.26
CA GLN A 91 5.66 -2.44 10.48
C GLN A 91 5.90 -1.06 11.09
N ASP A 92 6.33 -0.06 10.32
CA ASP A 92 6.46 1.33 10.79
C ASP A 92 5.14 1.87 11.38
N ARG A 93 4.02 1.59 10.70
CA ARG A 93 2.68 1.97 11.18
C ARG A 93 2.35 1.27 12.49
N LEU A 94 2.66 -0.01 12.59
CA LEU A 94 2.44 -0.84 13.75
C LEU A 94 3.31 -0.38 14.94
N GLU A 95 4.57 -0.03 14.70
CA GLU A 95 5.47 0.55 15.69
C GLU A 95 4.94 1.88 16.23
N LYS A 96 4.41 2.76 15.36
CA LYS A 96 3.71 3.98 15.80
C LYS A 96 2.52 3.68 16.71
N VAL A 97 1.77 2.60 16.44
CA VAL A 97 0.67 2.16 17.31
C VAL A 97 1.21 1.67 18.65
N PHE A 98 2.25 0.83 18.65
CA PHE A 98 2.81 0.25 19.88
C PHE A 98 3.54 1.26 20.76
N ASN A 99 4.17 2.27 20.16
CA ASN A 99 4.85 3.35 20.88
C ASN A 99 3.88 4.31 21.57
N TYR A 100 2.59 4.26 21.23
CA TYR A 100 1.59 5.03 21.94
C TYR A 100 1.37 4.47 23.35
N ASN A 101 1.38 5.34 24.37
CA ASN A 101 1.16 4.94 25.75
C ASN A 101 -0.33 4.68 26.04
N TRP A 102 -0.80 3.50 25.61
CA TRP A 102 -2.18 3.06 25.81
C TRP A 102 -2.58 2.95 27.28
N MET A 103 -1.64 2.59 28.16
CA MET A 103 -1.91 2.41 29.60
C MET A 103 -2.32 3.72 30.27
N ASN A 104 -1.76 4.85 29.81
CA ASN A 104 -2.07 6.18 30.34
C ASN A 104 -3.14 6.91 29.52
N ALA A 105 -3.73 6.27 28.52
CA ALA A 105 -4.75 6.88 27.66
C ALA A 105 -6.07 7.06 28.44
N LYS A 106 -6.36 8.30 28.83
CA LYS A 106 -7.65 8.66 29.46
C LYS A 106 -8.61 9.19 28.42
N PHE A 107 -9.82 8.64 28.38
CA PHE A 107 -10.87 9.13 27.47
C PHE A 107 -11.73 10.19 28.15
N LYS A 108 -11.95 11.30 27.46
CA LYS A 108 -12.91 12.33 27.85
C LYS A 108 -14.11 12.26 26.92
N ILE A 109 -15.28 12.07 27.52
CA ILE A 109 -16.56 12.12 26.81
C ILE A 109 -16.95 13.58 26.59
N GLY A 110 -17.42 13.90 25.40
CA GLY A 110 -17.89 15.22 25.03
C GLY A 110 -17.99 15.38 23.51
N ASN A 111 -18.80 16.35 23.07
CA ASN A 111 -18.90 16.67 21.66
C ASN A 111 -17.57 17.26 21.16
N ILE A 112 -17.01 16.64 20.14
CA ILE A 112 -15.76 17.06 19.52
C ILE A 112 -16.05 17.52 18.10
N ASN A 113 -15.63 18.75 17.81
CA ASN A 113 -15.72 19.29 16.47
C ASN A 113 -14.55 18.73 15.63
N LEU A 114 -14.88 17.84 14.70
CA LEU A 114 -13.97 17.31 13.72
C LEU A 114 -14.10 18.11 12.42
N SER A 115 -12.97 18.57 11.88
CA SER A 115 -12.93 19.18 10.56
C SER A 115 -12.60 18.13 9.51
N ARG A 116 -13.26 18.17 8.35
CA ARG A 116 -12.83 17.39 7.19
C ARG A 116 -11.63 18.07 6.55
N ALA A 117 -10.50 17.39 6.50
CA ALA A 117 -9.31 17.87 5.81
C ALA A 117 -8.86 16.84 4.77
N LEU A 118 -8.17 17.32 3.72
CA LEU A 118 -7.47 16.48 2.78
C LEU A 118 -6.14 16.06 3.40
N VAL A 119 -5.96 14.75 3.61
CA VAL A 119 -4.83 14.23 4.38
C VAL A 119 -4.12 13.12 3.60
N PRO A 120 -2.77 13.08 3.57
CA PRO A 120 -2.02 11.97 3.02
C PRO A 120 -2.17 10.72 3.91
N VAL A 121 -2.68 9.63 3.32
CA VAL A 121 -2.87 8.34 4.02
C VAL A 121 -1.57 7.53 4.07
N ASN A 122 -0.54 7.94 3.33
CA ASN A 122 0.80 7.37 3.45
C ASN A 122 1.84 8.50 3.63
N PRO A 123 2.11 8.94 4.88
CA PRO A 123 3.13 9.95 5.20
C PRO A 123 4.55 9.63 4.74
N ASN A 124 4.95 8.37 4.59
CA ASN A 124 6.32 7.99 4.25
C ASN A 124 6.65 8.12 2.75
N ASN A 125 5.80 8.78 1.97
CA ASN A 125 5.94 8.81 0.51
C ASN A 125 6.97 9.83 0.02
N ILE A 126 7.78 9.39 -0.93
CA ILE A 126 8.60 10.28 -1.75
C ILE A 126 7.70 11.20 -2.58
N ASP A 127 8.00 12.51 -2.59
CA ASP A 127 7.24 13.48 -3.36
C ASP A 127 7.68 13.54 -4.84
N ILE A 128 7.22 12.56 -5.62
CA ILE A 128 7.45 12.51 -7.07
C ILE A 128 6.19 12.97 -7.81
N PRO A 129 6.31 13.89 -8.80
CA PRO A 129 5.21 14.25 -9.68
C PRO A 129 4.63 13.01 -10.36
N LYS A 130 3.29 12.93 -10.47
CA LYS A 130 2.58 11.73 -10.96
C LYS A 130 3.03 11.27 -12.35
N GLU A 131 3.36 12.23 -13.21
CA GLU A 131 3.82 12.00 -14.58
C GLU A 131 5.16 11.26 -14.60
N LEU A 132 6.03 11.56 -13.64
CA LEU A 132 7.38 11.01 -13.53
C LEU A 132 7.44 9.68 -12.78
N ILE A 133 6.41 9.27 -12.04
CA ILE A 133 6.45 8.05 -11.20
C ILE A 133 6.78 6.82 -12.04
N LYS A 134 6.00 6.54 -13.09
CA LYS A 134 6.20 5.34 -13.92
C LYS A 134 7.53 5.38 -14.69
N PRO A 135 7.89 6.48 -15.38
CA PRO A 135 9.20 6.59 -16.02
C PRO A 135 10.37 6.35 -15.06
N THR A 136 10.31 6.95 -13.85
CA THR A 136 11.40 6.84 -12.87
C THR A 136 11.53 5.40 -12.35
N ILE A 137 10.42 4.71 -12.08
CA ILE A 137 10.45 3.28 -11.71
C ILE A 137 11.04 2.43 -12.83
N LEU A 138 10.55 2.61 -14.06
CA LEU A 138 11.00 1.81 -15.20
C LEU A 138 12.50 2.02 -15.48
N HIS A 139 12.98 3.27 -15.39
CA HIS A 139 14.39 3.60 -15.54
C HIS A 139 15.24 2.96 -14.43
N SER A 140 14.78 3.01 -13.17
CA SER A 140 15.48 2.38 -12.04
C SER A 140 15.57 0.85 -12.13
N LEU A 141 14.67 0.21 -12.90
CA LEU A 141 14.70 -1.24 -13.16
C LEU A 141 15.65 -1.64 -14.29
N GLY A 142 16.27 -0.68 -15.00
CA GLY A 142 17.21 -0.96 -16.08
C GLY A 142 16.58 -1.64 -17.31
N LEU A 143 15.29 -1.42 -17.56
CA LEU A 143 14.61 -2.00 -18.70
C LEU A 143 15.09 -1.33 -20.00
N SER A 144 15.71 -2.11 -20.88
CA SER A 144 16.40 -1.64 -22.10
C SER A 144 15.52 -0.95 -23.14
N ASN A 145 14.19 -1.01 -23.01
CA ASN A 145 13.23 -0.56 -24.02
C ASN A 145 12.46 0.71 -23.62
N LEU A 146 13.05 1.55 -22.76
CA LEU A 146 12.47 2.85 -22.41
C LEU A 146 12.82 3.92 -23.43
N VAL A 147 11.79 4.57 -23.96
CA VAL A 147 11.94 5.86 -24.63
C VAL A 147 11.82 6.94 -23.55
N GLU A 148 12.89 7.65 -23.29
CA GLU A 148 12.90 8.79 -22.36
C GLU A 148 12.26 10.00 -23.03
N TYR A 149 11.02 10.31 -22.65
CA TYR A 149 10.30 11.48 -23.15
C TYR A 149 10.61 12.76 -22.34
N GLU A 150 11.08 12.61 -21.10
CA GLU A 150 11.36 13.72 -20.18
C GLU A 150 12.65 13.45 -19.38
N ASN A 151 13.44 14.50 -19.13
CA ASN A 151 14.61 14.42 -18.27
C ASN A 151 14.18 14.19 -16.82
N ILE A 152 14.46 13.01 -16.29
CA ILE A 152 14.13 12.66 -14.90
C ILE A 152 15.25 13.19 -13.98
N PRO A 153 14.94 14.04 -12.99
CA PRO A 153 15.93 14.50 -12.02
C PRO A 153 16.62 13.33 -11.29
N LYS A 154 17.95 13.38 -11.21
CA LYS A 154 18.77 12.35 -10.55
C LYS A 154 18.34 12.08 -9.10
N TYR A 155 17.90 13.12 -8.39
CA TYR A 155 17.36 13.00 -7.03
C TYR A 155 16.23 11.97 -6.92
N TYR A 156 15.28 11.95 -7.88
CA TYR A 156 14.18 10.99 -7.86
C TYR A 156 14.65 9.58 -8.23
N LEU A 157 15.61 9.47 -9.17
CA LEU A 157 16.21 8.19 -9.53
C LEU A 157 16.93 7.56 -8.34
N ASP A 158 17.74 8.32 -7.61
CA ASP A 158 18.49 7.83 -6.45
C ASP A 158 17.54 7.33 -5.34
N GLN A 159 16.38 7.99 -5.16
CA GLN A 159 15.39 7.59 -4.16
C GLN A 159 14.64 6.32 -4.54
N ILE A 160 14.22 6.17 -5.80
CA ILE A 160 13.57 4.93 -6.25
C ILE A 160 14.58 3.78 -6.32
N GLN A 161 15.82 4.06 -6.71
CA GLN A 161 16.85 3.03 -6.78
C GLN A 161 17.14 2.41 -5.42
N LYS A 162 17.03 3.18 -4.33
CA LYS A 162 17.05 2.63 -2.96
C LYS A 162 15.89 1.67 -2.72
N ILE A 163 14.66 2.07 -3.04
CA ILE A 163 13.48 1.21 -2.89
C ILE A 163 13.61 -0.07 -3.73
N VAL A 164 14.10 0.05 -4.97
CA VAL A 164 14.30 -1.09 -5.87
C VAL A 164 15.40 -2.02 -5.38
N ALA A 165 16.54 -1.48 -4.96
CA ALA A 165 17.65 -2.26 -4.42
C ALA A 165 17.29 -2.92 -3.09
N GLU A 166 16.43 -2.26 -2.30
CA GLU A 166 15.86 -2.84 -1.10
C GLU A 166 14.88 -3.94 -1.48
N SER A 167 13.97 -3.74 -2.44
CA SER A 167 13.02 -4.76 -2.87
C SER A 167 13.72 -5.96 -3.52
N ASN A 168 14.08 -6.97 -2.73
CA ASN A 168 14.62 -8.25 -3.18
C ASN A 168 13.56 -9.10 -3.92
N LEU A 169 12.59 -8.47 -4.56
CA LEU A 169 11.58 -9.13 -5.36
C LEU A 169 12.24 -9.61 -6.64
N ASP A 170 12.16 -10.92 -6.87
CA ASP A 170 12.65 -11.55 -8.08
C ASP A 170 12.13 -10.80 -9.32
N VAL A 171 13.07 -10.31 -10.15
CA VAL A 171 12.82 -9.55 -11.38
C VAL A 171 11.83 -10.29 -12.30
N ARG A 172 11.70 -11.61 -12.14
CA ARG A 172 10.73 -12.46 -12.84
C ARG A 172 9.26 -12.09 -12.60
N LYS A 173 8.93 -11.20 -11.67
CA LYS A 173 7.59 -10.64 -11.47
C LYS A 173 7.54 -9.11 -11.62
N ILE A 174 8.09 -8.58 -12.72
CA ILE A 174 8.07 -7.14 -13.07
C ILE A 174 6.74 -6.43 -12.75
N PRO A 175 5.55 -6.99 -13.07
CA PRO A 175 4.30 -6.30 -12.75
C PRO A 175 4.04 -6.16 -11.25
N SER A 176 4.42 -7.15 -10.44
CA SER A 176 4.30 -7.09 -8.98
C SER A 176 5.26 -6.09 -8.39
N LEU A 177 6.50 -6.05 -8.88
CA LEU A 177 7.52 -5.09 -8.47
C LEU A 177 7.10 -3.65 -8.80
N LEU A 178 6.60 -3.42 -10.01
CA LEU A 178 6.12 -2.11 -10.44
C LEU A 178 4.94 -1.64 -9.59
N ASN A 179 3.96 -2.50 -9.35
CA ASN A 179 2.81 -2.18 -8.51
C ASN A 179 3.22 -1.90 -7.05
N TYR A 180 4.17 -2.66 -6.53
CA TYR A 180 4.71 -2.44 -5.20
C TYR A 180 5.41 -1.07 -5.13
N ASN A 181 6.40 -0.80 -5.99
CA ASN A 181 7.12 0.47 -6.02
C ASN A 181 6.19 1.66 -6.23
N GLN A 182 5.20 1.52 -7.12
CA GLN A 182 4.17 2.55 -7.31
C GLN A 182 3.36 2.78 -6.02
N SER A 183 3.01 1.73 -5.28
CA SER A 183 2.29 1.88 -4.01
C SER A 183 3.11 2.56 -2.90
N GLN A 184 4.44 2.45 -2.96
CA GLN A 184 5.37 3.13 -2.05
C GLN A 184 5.46 4.64 -2.33
N ILE A 185 5.30 5.05 -3.58
CA ILE A 185 5.49 6.43 -4.03
C ILE A 185 4.16 7.20 -4.11
N ASP A 186 3.09 6.52 -4.54
CA ASP A 186 1.82 7.16 -4.85
C ASP A 186 1.13 7.74 -3.61
N LYS A 187 1.18 9.08 -3.51
CA LYS A 187 0.53 9.83 -2.43
C LYS A 187 -0.97 9.70 -2.53
N ARG A 188 -1.53 8.83 -1.69
CA ARG A 188 -2.98 8.67 -1.56
C ARG A 188 -3.50 9.71 -0.60
N TYR A 189 -4.28 10.66 -1.12
CA TYR A 189 -5.00 11.63 -0.31
C TYR A 189 -6.43 11.18 -0.06
N ARG A 190 -6.93 11.40 1.15
CA ARG A 190 -8.35 11.19 1.49
C ARG A 190 -8.88 12.35 2.31
N TYR A 191 -10.16 12.65 2.12
CA TYR A 191 -10.88 13.56 3.00
C TYR A 191 -11.28 12.81 4.27
N LEU A 192 -10.63 13.11 5.38
CA LEU A 192 -10.86 12.43 6.66
C LEU A 192 -11.32 13.44 7.72
N PRO A 193 -12.23 13.03 8.63
CA PRO A 193 -12.54 13.83 9.80
C PRO A 193 -11.36 13.76 10.76
N ILE A 194 -10.66 14.87 10.94
CA ILE A 194 -9.51 14.99 11.82
C ILE A 194 -9.71 16.10 12.84
N LEU A 195 -9.05 15.94 13.98
CA LEU A 195 -8.92 17.02 14.95
C LEU A 195 -7.90 18.04 14.42
N SER A 196 -8.26 19.32 14.44
CA SER A 196 -7.36 20.39 13.99
C SER A 196 -6.03 20.35 14.75
N GLY A 197 -4.92 20.32 14.02
CA GLY A 197 -3.57 20.33 14.59
C GLY A 197 -2.99 18.96 14.93
N LEU A 198 -3.71 17.86 14.71
CA LEU A 198 -3.17 16.51 14.85
C LEU A 198 -1.99 16.28 13.88
N THR A 199 -0.87 15.73 14.36
CA THR A 199 0.22 15.26 13.49
C THR A 199 -0.28 14.22 12.48
N LEU A 200 0.34 14.21 11.30
CA LEU A 200 0.06 13.19 10.28
C LEU A 200 0.46 11.77 10.76
N ASP A 201 1.36 11.66 11.73
CA ASP A 201 1.80 10.36 12.25
C ASP A 201 0.68 9.52 12.87
N PHE A 202 -0.34 10.16 13.44
CA PHE A 202 -1.46 9.45 14.08
C PHE A 202 -2.69 9.29 13.19
N ILE A 203 -2.63 9.64 11.90
CA ILE A 203 -3.75 9.45 10.97
C ILE A 203 -4.25 8.01 11.01
N TYR A 204 -3.33 7.06 11.03
CA TYR A 204 -3.62 5.63 11.01
C TYR A 204 -4.46 5.16 12.20
N ILE A 205 -4.24 5.76 13.38
CA ILE A 205 -4.93 5.39 14.63
C ILE A 205 -5.97 6.43 15.06
N THR A 206 -6.24 7.45 14.25
CA THR A 206 -7.18 8.53 14.61
C THR A 206 -8.56 7.98 14.96
N HIS A 207 -9.01 6.92 14.29
CA HIS A 207 -10.29 6.25 14.57
C HIS A 207 -10.39 5.64 15.98
N ALA A 208 -9.26 5.29 16.59
CA ALA A 208 -9.16 4.79 17.96
C ALA A 208 -8.96 5.93 18.98
N LEU A 209 -8.36 7.05 18.56
CA LEU A 209 -8.05 8.18 19.43
C LEU A 209 -9.19 9.20 19.56
N VAL A 210 -9.96 9.40 18.48
CA VAL A 210 -10.98 10.45 18.40
C VAL A 210 -12.23 9.95 17.70
N GLN A 211 -13.37 10.16 18.35
CA GLN A 211 -14.70 9.97 17.78
C GLN A 211 -15.54 11.22 18.06
N PRO A 212 -16.70 11.39 17.40
CA PRO A 212 -17.54 12.58 17.61
C PRO A 212 -17.94 12.83 19.07
N GLN A 213 -17.97 11.78 19.90
CA GLN A 213 -18.44 11.82 21.29
C GLN A 213 -17.35 11.60 22.34
N TYR A 214 -16.12 11.25 21.95
CA TYR A 214 -15.02 11.08 22.89
C TYR A 214 -13.65 11.28 22.25
N ARG A 215 -12.69 11.70 23.05
CA ARG A 215 -11.27 11.81 22.65
C ARG A 215 -10.35 11.36 23.77
N VAL A 216 -9.15 10.98 23.41
CA VAL A 216 -8.07 10.82 24.39
C VAL A 216 -7.61 12.19 24.94
N SER A 217 -7.30 12.25 26.23
CA SER A 217 -6.96 13.49 26.95
C SER A 217 -5.57 14.02 26.59
N ASN A 218 -4.61 13.11 26.36
CA ASN A 218 -3.20 13.43 26.15
C ASN A 218 -2.84 13.69 24.67
N LEU A 219 -3.85 13.92 23.83
CA LEU A 219 -3.67 14.16 22.39
C LEU A 219 -2.87 15.45 22.08
N MET A 220 -2.80 16.40 23.01
CA MET A 220 -2.09 17.68 22.85
C MET A 220 -0.57 17.53 22.77
N GLU A 221 0.00 16.46 23.32
CA GLU A 221 1.45 16.17 23.21
C GLU A 221 1.85 15.80 21.78
N TYR A 222 0.86 15.46 20.94
CA TYR A 222 1.02 14.93 19.60
C TYR A 222 0.47 15.86 18.52
N THR A 223 0.08 17.10 18.87
CA THR A 223 -0.23 18.14 17.88
C THR A 223 1.07 18.76 17.36
N SER A 224 1.27 18.77 16.04
CA SER A 224 2.63 18.88 15.44
C SER A 224 3.27 20.27 15.49
N GLN A 225 4.60 20.25 15.58
CA GLN A 225 5.55 21.33 15.32
C GLN A 225 5.69 21.70 13.83
N GLU A 226 5.02 21.02 12.88
CA GLU A 226 5.14 21.28 11.42
C GLU A 226 4.64 22.67 11.01
N LYS A 227 3.87 23.34 11.88
CA LYS A 227 3.60 24.78 11.72
C LYS A 227 4.91 25.57 11.53
N GLY A 228 6.00 25.18 12.16
CA GLY A 228 7.29 25.87 12.06
C GLY A 228 7.91 25.82 10.66
N GLN A 229 8.01 24.65 10.03
CA GLN A 229 8.68 24.50 8.73
C GLN A 229 7.90 25.15 7.59
N ASN A 230 6.57 25.00 7.58
CA ASN A 230 5.73 25.65 6.57
C ASN A 230 5.74 27.17 6.70
N VAL A 231 5.83 27.71 7.92
CA VAL A 231 5.99 29.16 8.15
C VAL A 231 7.33 29.68 7.61
N ILE A 232 8.41 28.89 7.74
CA ILE A 232 9.72 29.26 7.18
C ILE A 232 9.66 29.29 5.64
N LEU A 233 9.15 28.24 5.00
CA LEU A 233 9.00 28.18 3.54
C LEU A 233 8.12 29.32 3.01
N THR A 234 6.99 29.56 3.68
CA THR A 234 6.07 30.65 3.30
C THR A 234 6.74 32.02 3.47
N SER A 235 7.51 32.24 4.54
CA SER A 235 8.21 33.51 4.75
C SER A 235 9.33 33.74 3.72
N ILE A 236 10.06 32.70 3.32
CA ILE A 236 11.03 32.76 2.21
C ILE A 236 10.33 33.13 0.90
N CYS A 237 9.22 32.46 0.56
CA CYS A 237 8.47 32.77 -0.66
C CYS A 237 7.93 34.20 -0.68
N ILE A 238 7.38 34.68 0.45
CA ILE A 238 6.91 36.07 0.58
C ILE A 238 8.06 37.05 0.39
N ASN A 239 9.23 36.78 0.96
CA ASN A 239 10.40 37.64 0.80
C ASN A 239 10.90 37.66 -0.65
N LEU A 240 10.93 36.52 -1.35
CA LEU A 240 11.27 36.46 -2.77
C LEU A 240 10.29 37.29 -3.62
N ILE A 241 8.99 37.15 -3.39
CA ILE A 241 7.96 37.92 -4.11
C ILE A 241 8.17 39.43 -3.89
N ARG A 242 8.41 39.85 -2.64
CA ARG A 242 8.69 41.27 -2.32
C ARG A 242 9.93 41.77 -3.05
N HIS A 243 11.00 40.98 -3.05
CA HIS A 243 12.26 41.38 -3.68
C HIS A 243 12.14 41.50 -5.21
N CYS A 244 11.31 40.66 -5.84
CA CYS A 244 10.98 40.78 -7.27
C CYS A 244 10.14 42.03 -7.55
N GLN A 245 9.16 42.34 -6.72
CA GLN A 245 8.31 43.54 -6.86
C GLN A 245 9.09 44.85 -6.66
N GLU A 246 10.11 44.86 -5.80
CA GLU A 246 10.99 46.01 -5.59
C GLU A 246 11.92 46.26 -6.80
N ARG A 247 12.34 45.19 -7.49
CA ARG A 247 13.10 45.29 -8.75
C ARG A 247 12.26 45.81 -9.92
N GLU A 248 10.97 45.48 -9.98
CA GLU A 248 10.07 46.03 -11.00
C GLU A 248 9.76 47.52 -10.78
N LYS A 249 9.79 47.99 -9.53
CA LYS A 249 9.55 49.40 -9.17
C LYS A 249 10.78 50.30 -9.29
N SER A 250 11.96 49.71 -9.43
CA SER A 250 13.19 50.44 -9.77
C SER A 250 13.42 50.29 -11.27
N PRO A 251 12.80 51.14 -12.13
CA PRO A 251 13.14 51.13 -13.53
C PRO A 251 14.63 51.42 -13.60
N THR A 252 15.38 50.47 -14.18
CA THR A 252 16.76 50.69 -14.60
C THR A 252 16.76 51.91 -15.49
N THR A 253 17.13 53.06 -14.92
CA THR A 253 17.50 54.26 -15.65
C THR A 253 18.74 53.92 -16.44
N ASN A 254 18.53 53.53 -17.70
CA ASN A 254 19.53 53.70 -18.75
C ASN A 254 19.52 55.16 -19.19
#